data_AF-R4WNM1-F1
#
_entry.id   AF-R4WNM1-F1
#
_cell.length_a   1.000
_cell.length_b   1.000
_cell.length_c   1.000
_cell.angle_alpha   90.00
_cell.angle_beta   90.00
_cell.angle_gamma   90.00
#
_symmetry.space_group_name_H-M   'P 1'
#
loop_
_entity.id
_entity.type
_entity.pdbx_description
1 polymer ?
#
loop_
_entity_poly.entity_id
_entity_poly.type
_entity_poly.pdbx_seq_one_letter_code
_entity_poly.pdbx_strand_id
1 'polypeptide(L)'
;MGLQNAMITKISKAEIRTTHVTGLITDIGIEIGKGLYWNRGSFSDGSGYVRANRARLSLLGSLLGMFVLGGFAGAISFSHIGFLATLPLASLLLMLTLVPLFDDISAIRRRARS
;
A
#
# COMPACT_ATOMS: atom_id res chain seq x y z
N MET A 1 -3.03 19.12 1.91
CA MET A 1 -3.12 17.80 1.24
C MET A 1 -3.54 16.65 2.17
N GLY A 2 -2.99 16.49 3.38
CA GLY A 2 -3.39 15.39 4.29
C GLY A 2 -4.86 15.44 4.76
N LEU A 3 -5.42 16.64 4.95
CA LEU A 3 -6.80 16.83 5.40
C LEU A 3 -7.83 16.37 4.35
N GLN A 4 -7.50 16.53 3.07
CA GLN A 4 -8.32 16.04 1.94
C GLN A 4 -8.27 14.50 1.86
N ASN A 5 -7.12 13.87 2.10
CA ASN A 5 -6.99 12.41 2.15
C ASN A 5 -7.79 11.78 3.30
N ALA A 6 -7.79 12.41 4.47
CA ALA A 6 -8.58 11.96 5.62
C ALA A 6 -10.09 12.03 5.36
N MET A 7 -10.56 13.13 4.74
CA MET A 7 -11.97 13.34 4.39
C MET A 7 -12.45 12.31 3.35
N ILE A 8 -11.66 12.09 2.29
CA ILE A 8 -11.97 11.15 1.22
C ILE A 8 -12.02 9.70 1.76
N THR A 9 -11.16 9.34 2.70
CA THR A 9 -11.15 7.99 3.32
C THR A 9 -12.39 7.73 4.18
N LYS A 10 -12.90 8.76 4.86
CA LYS A 10 -14.17 8.70 5.62
C LYS A 10 -15.41 8.59 4.72
N ILE A 11 -15.43 9.28 3.56
CA ILE A 11 -16.59 9.35 2.65
C ILE A 11 -16.63 8.14 1.70
N SER A 12 -15.48 7.66 1.24
CA SER A 12 -15.40 6.70 0.13
C SER A 12 -15.70 5.25 0.51
N LYS A 13 -15.70 4.85 1.79
CA LYS A 13 -15.71 3.44 2.26
C LYS A 13 -14.67 2.50 1.58
N ALA A 14 -13.80 3.02 0.72
CA ALA A 14 -12.75 2.27 0.04
C ALA A 14 -11.59 2.13 1.01
N GLU A 15 -11.50 0.95 1.62
CA GLU A 15 -10.66 0.66 2.78
C GLU A 15 -9.16 0.72 2.48
N ILE A 16 -8.73 0.63 1.20
CA ILE A 16 -7.31 0.64 0.84
C ILE A 16 -7.08 1.30 -0.53
N ARG A 17 -6.31 2.39 -0.55
CA ARG A 17 -5.75 3.01 -1.77
C ARG A 17 -4.24 2.77 -1.78
N THR A 18 -3.83 1.55 -2.17
CA THR A 18 -2.45 1.03 -2.06
C THR A 18 -1.39 1.79 -2.84
N THR A 19 -1.76 2.74 -3.72
CA THR A 19 -0.81 3.52 -4.53
C THR A 19 -0.39 4.86 -3.90
N HIS A 20 -1.05 5.31 -2.84
CA HIS A 20 -0.78 6.61 -2.22
C HIS A 20 -0.09 6.41 -0.86
N VAL A 21 1.24 6.28 -0.85
CA VAL A 21 2.02 6.11 0.39
C VAL A 21 1.73 7.23 1.41
N THR A 22 1.44 8.43 0.95
CA THR A 22 1.01 9.53 1.82
C THR A 22 -0.36 9.30 2.47
N GLY A 23 -1.25 8.53 1.83
CA GLY A 23 -2.50 8.05 2.42
C GLY A 23 -2.25 7.02 3.53
N LEU A 24 -1.33 6.07 3.33
CA LEU A 24 -0.90 5.12 4.37
C LEU A 24 -0.34 5.86 5.60
N ILE A 25 0.52 6.86 5.39
CA ILE A 25 1.07 7.69 6.48
C ILE A 25 -0.04 8.46 7.20
N THR A 26 -1.01 9.01 6.47
CA THR A 26 -2.14 9.73 7.06
C THR A 26 -3.01 8.81 7.91
N ASP A 27 -3.30 7.61 7.43
CA ASP A 27 -4.11 6.61 8.15
C ASP A 27 -3.42 6.08 9.41
N ILE A 28 -2.09 5.86 9.35
CA ILE A 28 -1.27 5.54 10.52
C ILE A 28 -1.36 6.68 11.55
N GLY A 29 -1.21 7.93 11.11
CA GLY A 29 -1.33 9.10 11.96
C GLY A 29 -2.71 9.22 12.63
N ILE A 30 -3.78 8.91 11.90
CA ILE A 30 -5.15 8.88 12.44
C ILE A 30 -5.28 7.80 13.52
N GLU A 31 -4.82 6.57 13.28
CA GLU A 31 -4.92 5.50 14.27
C GLU A 31 -4.05 5.73 15.51
N ILE A 32 -2.86 6.30 15.37
CA ILE A 32 -2.04 6.73 16.50
C ILE A 32 -2.75 7.85 17.27
N GLY A 33 -3.31 8.84 16.57
CA GLY A 33 -4.06 9.94 17.18
C GLY A 33 -5.28 9.46 17.96
N LYS A 34 -6.01 8.45 17.46
CA LYS A 34 -7.09 7.77 18.20
C LYS A 34 -6.58 7.06 19.45
N GLY A 35 -5.39 6.47 19.40
CA GLY A 35 -4.78 5.76 20.53
C GLY A 35 -4.31 6.69 21.65
N LEU A 36 -3.91 7.92 21.29
CA LEU A 36 -3.50 8.97 22.22
C LEU A 36 -4.66 9.87 22.67
N TYR A 37 -5.86 9.67 22.12
CA TYR A 37 -7.01 10.52 22.41
C TYR A 37 -7.51 10.28 23.84
N TRP A 38 -7.58 11.35 24.63
CA TRP A 38 -8.07 11.30 26.00
C TRP A 38 -9.60 11.22 25.97
N ASN A 39 -10.17 10.02 26.19
CA ASN A 39 -11.61 9.76 26.29
C ASN A 39 -12.23 10.34 27.58
N ARG A 40 -12.08 11.65 27.82
CA ARG A 40 -12.58 12.32 29.03
C ARG A 40 -14.09 12.58 28.86
N GLY A 41 -14.92 11.81 29.58
CA GLY A 41 -16.37 11.99 29.62
C GLY A 41 -17.18 10.98 28.79
N SER A 42 -16.55 10.03 28.09
CA SER A 42 -17.28 8.93 27.44
C SER A 42 -17.63 7.89 28.48
N PHE A 43 -18.79 8.07 29.13
CA PHE A 43 -19.47 7.00 29.85
C PHE A 43 -19.59 5.77 28.96
N SER A 44 -19.60 4.60 29.58
CA SER A 44 -19.50 3.25 29.00
C SER A 44 -20.61 2.85 28.02
N ASP A 45 -21.37 3.80 27.48
CA ASP A 45 -22.54 3.59 26.64
C ASP A 45 -22.23 3.93 25.17
N GLY A 46 -21.41 3.07 24.56
CA GLY A 46 -21.41 2.72 23.13
C GLY A 46 -21.03 3.76 22.06
N SER A 47 -21.23 5.07 22.24
CA SER A 47 -21.26 6.03 21.11
C SER A 47 -20.04 6.96 20.98
N GLY A 48 -19.18 7.04 22.00
CA GLY A 48 -18.07 8.02 22.04
C GLY A 48 -16.66 7.44 22.21
N TYR A 49 -16.50 6.12 22.32
CA TYR A 49 -15.23 5.52 22.70
C TYR A 49 -14.29 5.40 21.49
N VAL A 50 -13.34 6.32 21.40
CA VAL A 50 -12.31 6.27 20.36
C VAL A 50 -11.26 5.23 20.78
N ARG A 51 -11.19 4.11 20.04
CA ARG A 51 -10.18 3.06 20.21
C ARG A 51 -9.34 2.97 18.94
N ALA A 52 -8.02 2.95 19.10
CA ALA A 52 -7.10 2.63 18.02
C ALA A 52 -7.25 1.16 17.60
N ASN A 53 -7.34 0.92 16.30
CA ASN A 53 -7.30 -0.44 15.76
C ASN A 53 -5.83 -0.87 15.57
N ARG A 54 -5.30 -1.60 16.56
CA ARG A 54 -3.91 -2.09 16.55
C ARG A 54 -3.61 -3.02 15.37
N ALA A 55 -4.57 -3.84 14.95
CA ALA A 55 -4.39 -4.74 13.80
C ALA A 55 -4.23 -3.94 12.49
N ARG A 56 -5.07 -2.92 12.30
CA ARG A 56 -4.98 -2.01 11.16
C ARG A 56 -3.66 -1.22 11.17
N LEU A 57 -3.26 -0.71 12.34
CA LEU A 57 -1.98 0.00 12.49
C LEU A 57 -0.78 -0.89 12.16
N SER A 58 -0.81 -2.16 12.58
CA SER A 58 0.26 -3.12 12.27
C SER A 58 0.35 -3.43 10.78
N LEU A 59 -0.78 -3.55 10.08
CA LEU A 59 -0.81 -3.79 8.63
C LEU A 59 -0.30 -2.56 7.86
N LEU A 60 -0.80 -1.37 8.19
CA LEU A 60 -0.35 -0.13 7.53
C LEU A 60 1.15 0.12 7.79
N GLY A 61 1.60 -0.13 9.02
CA GLY A 61 3.00 -0.02 9.41
C GLY A 61 3.89 -1.02 8.69
N SER A 62 3.45 -2.27 8.51
CA SER A 62 4.23 -3.28 7.78
C SER A 62 4.35 -2.95 6.29
N LEU A 63 3.27 -2.48 5.65
CA LEU A 63 3.30 -2.01 4.26
C LEU A 63 4.27 -0.84 4.08
N LEU A 64 4.21 0.17 4.97
CA LEU A 64 5.12 1.30 4.93
C LEU A 64 6.57 0.86 5.18
N GLY A 65 6.79 -0.06 6.13
CA GLY A 65 8.10 -0.63 6.42
C GLY A 65 8.70 -1.37 5.23
N MET A 66 7.93 -2.25 4.59
CA MET A 66 8.36 -2.96 3.38
C MET A 66 8.70 -2.00 2.23
N PHE A 67 7.92 -0.93 2.05
CA PHE A 67 8.20 0.10 1.05
C PHE A 67 9.52 0.83 1.31
N VAL A 68 9.73 1.30 2.54
CA VAL A 68 10.94 2.03 2.93
C VAL A 68 12.17 1.12 2.84
N LEU A 69 12.08 -0.10 3.36
CA LEU A 69 13.16 -1.10 3.28
C LEU A 69 13.50 -1.45 1.84
N GLY A 70 12.49 -1.68 0.99
CA GLY A 70 12.70 -1.94 -0.44
C GLY A 70 13.37 -0.76 -1.16
N GLY A 71 12.98 0.47 -0.83
CA GLY A 71 13.62 1.68 -1.35
C GLY A 71 15.09 1.81 -0.96
N PHE A 72 15.41 1.61 0.32
CA PHE A 72 16.81 1.61 0.79
C PHE A 72 17.62 0.46 0.19
N ALA A 73 17.08 -0.75 0.16
CA ALA A 73 17.73 -1.90 -0.45
C ALA A 73 18.03 -1.63 -1.93
N GLY A 74 17.09 -1.04 -2.67
CA GLY A 74 17.28 -0.63 -4.06
C GLY A 74 18.36 0.42 -4.23
N ALA A 75 18.36 1.47 -3.40
CA ALA A 75 19.36 2.54 -3.44
C ALA A 75 20.78 2.02 -3.12
N ILE A 76 20.91 1.21 -2.07
CA ILE A 76 22.18 0.58 -1.68
C ILE A 76 22.67 -0.37 -2.79
N SER A 77 21.79 -1.22 -3.31
CA SER A 77 22.13 -2.15 -4.40
C SER A 77 22.59 -1.39 -5.64
N PHE A 78 21.87 -0.34 -6.03
CA PHE A 78 22.26 0.48 -7.18
C PHE A 78 23.61 1.20 -6.93
N SER A 79 23.88 1.62 -5.70
CA SER A 79 25.16 2.25 -5.36
C SER A 79 26.35 1.29 -5.46
N HIS A 80 26.17 0.00 -5.17
CA HIS A 80 27.28 -0.97 -5.16
C HIS A 80 27.49 -1.67 -6.51
N ILE A 81 26.41 -2.05 -7.19
CA ILE A 81 26.46 -2.87 -8.41
C ILE A 81 25.82 -2.19 -9.62
N GLY A 82 25.40 -0.93 -9.48
CA GLY A 82 24.88 -0.12 -10.58
C GLY A 82 23.59 -0.68 -11.17
N PHE A 83 23.50 -0.60 -12.51
CA PHE A 83 22.31 -1.02 -13.26
C PHE A 83 21.97 -2.51 -13.09
N LEU A 84 22.95 -3.37 -12.79
CA LEU A 84 22.74 -4.81 -12.57
C LEU A 84 21.76 -5.08 -11.41
N ALA A 85 21.63 -4.16 -10.45
CA ALA A 85 20.64 -4.26 -9.36
C ALA A 85 19.19 -4.33 -9.86
N THR A 86 18.91 -3.87 -11.09
CA THR A 86 17.56 -3.89 -11.66
C THR A 86 17.19 -5.21 -12.33
N LEU A 87 18.18 -6.05 -12.66
CA LEU A 87 17.94 -7.32 -13.38
C LEU A 87 17.02 -8.29 -12.64
N PRO A 88 17.12 -8.50 -11.30
CA PRO A 88 16.20 -9.39 -10.59
C PRO A 88 14.74 -8.90 -10.63
N LEU A 89 14.52 -7.59 -10.56
CA LEU A 89 13.19 -6.99 -10.65
C LEU A 89 12.63 -7.13 -12.08
N ALA A 90 13.47 -6.87 -13.08
CA ALA A 90 13.09 -7.03 -14.48
C ALA A 90 12.76 -8.49 -14.82
N SER A 91 13.57 -9.45 -14.36
CA SER A 91 13.32 -10.88 -14.59
C SER A 91 12.04 -11.35 -13.91
N LEU A 92 11.75 -10.90 -12.69
CA LEU A 92 10.51 -11.19 -11.98
C LEU A 92 9.29 -10.67 -12.76
N LEU A 93 9.35 -9.42 -13.24
CA LEU A 93 8.28 -8.83 -14.05
C LEU A 93 8.06 -9.62 -15.35
N LEU A 94 9.15 -10.01 -16.02
CA LEU A 94 9.10 -10.82 -17.24
C LEU A 94 8.46 -12.19 -16.99
N MET A 95 8.77 -12.81 -15.84
CA MET A 95 8.16 -14.07 -15.40
C MET A 95 6.64 -13.93 -15.18
N LEU A 96 6.22 -12.84 -14.52
CA LEU A 96 4.81 -12.55 -14.25
C LEU A 96 4.02 -12.24 -15.53
N THR A 97 4.64 -11.59 -16.51
CA THR A 97 3.97 -11.24 -17.78
C THR A 97 4.00 -12.35 -18.81
N LEU A 98 4.80 -13.41 -18.63
CA LEU A 98 4.93 -14.50 -19.59
C LEU A 98 3.57 -15.15 -19.91
N VAL A 99 2.79 -15.48 -18.88
CA VAL A 99 1.47 -16.13 -19.03
C VAL A 99 0.48 -15.25 -19.81
N PRO A 100 0.16 -14.01 -19.36
CA PRO A 100 -0.77 -13.16 -20.11
C PRO A 100 -0.27 -12.81 -21.51
N LEU A 101 1.05 -12.71 -21.71
CA LEU A 101 1.64 -12.49 -23.04
C LEU A 101 1.34 -13.67 -23.98
N PHE A 102 1.50 -14.91 -23.52
CA PHE A 102 1.15 -16.09 -24.31
C PHE A 102 -0.35 -16.14 -24.61
N ASP A 103 -1.19 -15.80 -23.63
CA ASP A 103 -2.64 -15.76 -23.81
C ASP A 103 -3.03 -14.75 -24.88
N ASP A 104 -2.47 -13.53 -24.84
CA ASP A 104 -2.71 -12.47 -25.83
C ASP A 104 -2.27 -12.89 -27.25
N ILE A 105 -1.06 -13.46 -27.40
CA ILE A 105 -0.56 -13.95 -28.69
C ILE A 105 -1.49 -15.05 -29.24
N SER A 106 -1.94 -15.97 -28.37
CA SER A 106 -2.85 -17.04 -28.75
C SER A 106 -4.22 -16.52 -29.19
N ALA A 107 -4.70 -15.43 -28.57
CA ALA A 107 -5.97 -14.80 -28.89
C ALA A 107 -5.89 -14.07 -30.24
N ILE A 108 -4.80 -13.34 -30.50
CA ILE A 108 -4.55 -12.67 -31.79
C ILE A 108 -4.49 -13.70 -32.92
N ARG A 109 -3.76 -14.81 -32.71
CA ARG A 109 -3.62 -15.87 -33.73
C ARG A 109 -4.95 -16.57 -34.06
N ARG A 110 -5.86 -16.68 -33.08
CA ARG A 110 -7.22 -17.21 -33.29
C ARG A 110 -8.09 -16.26 -34.12
N ARG A 111 -8.04 -14.94 -33.85
CA ARG A 111 -8.76 -13.93 -34.62
C ARG A 111 -8.28 -13.82 -36.07
N ALA A 112 -6.98 -13.98 -36.32
CA ALA A 112 -6.42 -13.96 -37.67
C ALA A 112 -6.79 -15.21 -38.51
N ARG A 113 -7.40 -16.23 -37.90
CA ARG A 113 -7.79 -17.49 -38.55
C ARG A 113 -9.30 -17.64 -38.79
N SER A 114 -10.14 -16.70 -38.34
CA SER A 114 -11.57 -16.63 -38.66
C SER A 114 -11.83 -15.58 -39.73
#